data_AF-A0A257REF5-F1
#
_entry.id   AF-A0A257REF5-F1
#
_cell.length_a   1.000
_cell.length_b   1.000
_cell.length_c   1.000
_cell.angle_alpha   90.00
_cell.angle_beta   90.00
_cell.angle_gamma   90.00
#
_symmetry.space_group_name_H-M   'P 1'
#
loop_
_entity.id
_entity.type
_entity.pdbx_description
1 polymer ?
#
loop_
_entity_poly.entity_id
_entity_poly.type
_entity_poly.pdbx_seq_one_letter_code
_entity_poly.pdbx_strand_id
1 'polypeptide(L)' 'MTVKVATCRLLLAMKLLAARPRDVEDIARLLAACGITERHEALDVFDHYYPTEILKPRALMILDDLLAGRGGAFGGD' A
#
# COMPACT_ATOMS: atom_id res chain seq x y z
N MET A 1 5.29 -21.11 -10.34
CA MET A 1 5.39 -19.95 -11.27
C MET A 1 4.81 -18.73 -10.56
N THR A 2 5.62 -17.98 -9.79
CA THR A 2 5.18 -17.00 -8.76
C THR A 2 5.62 -15.55 -9.03
N VAL A 3 6.05 -15.24 -10.26
CA VAL A 3 6.76 -13.98 -10.58
C VAL A 3 5.84 -12.74 -10.52
N LYS A 4 4.52 -12.86 -10.70
CA LYS A 4 3.62 -11.68 -10.78
C LYS A 4 3.42 -10.93 -9.46
N VAL A 5 3.40 -11.63 -8.32
CA VAL A 5 3.14 -11.01 -7.01
C VAL A 5 4.32 -10.16 -6.56
N ALA A 6 5.56 -10.65 -6.78
CA ALA A 6 6.77 -9.91 -6.44
C ALA A 6 6.86 -8.57 -7.18
N THR A 7 6.44 -8.52 -8.46
CA THR A 7 6.40 -7.27 -9.22
C THR A 7 5.36 -6.29 -8.69
N CYS A 8 4.17 -6.77 -8.28
CA CYS A 8 3.13 -5.89 -7.73
C CYS A 8 3.55 -5.28 -6.38
N ARG A 9 4.15 -6.07 -5.49
CA ARG A 9 4.63 -5.61 -4.18
C ARG A 9 5.79 -4.61 -4.31
N LEU A 10 6.72 -4.87 -5.22
CA LEU A 10 7.82 -3.94 -5.52
C LEU A 10 7.30 -2.61 -6.09
N LEU A 11 6.35 -2.67 -7.04
CA LEU A 11 5.72 -1.47 -7.60
C LEU A 11 4.99 -0.66 -6.52
N LEU A 12 4.26 -1.34 -5.62
CA LEU A 12 3.60 -0.70 -4.49
C LEU A 12 4.61 0.06 -3.63
N ALA A 13 5.73 -0.58 -3.26
CA ALA A 13 6.77 0.04 -2.46
C ALA A 13 7.38 1.27 -3.17
N MET A 14 7.64 1.19 -4.47
CA MET A 14 8.13 2.30 -5.28
C MET A 14 7.14 3.48 -5.35
N LYS A 15 5.84 3.20 -5.44
CA LYS A 15 4.77 4.20 -5.45
C LYS A 15 4.61 4.88 -4.08
N LEU A 16 4.71 4.12 -3.00
CA LEU A 16 4.70 4.65 -1.63
C LEU A 16 5.92 5.54 -1.36
N LEU A 17 7.10 5.17 -1.86
CA LEU A 17 8.30 6.01 -1.78
C LEU A 17 8.11 7.36 -2.49
N ALA A 18 7.47 7.33 -3.67
CA ALA A 18 7.19 8.52 -4.46
C ALA A 18 6.12 9.44 -3.81
N ALA A 19 5.10 8.85 -3.18
CA ALA A 19 4.03 9.54 -2.44
C ALA A 19 3.38 10.73 -3.19
N ARG A 20 3.18 10.61 -4.51
CA ARG A 20 2.57 11.68 -5.33
C ARG A 20 1.05 11.51 -5.37
N PRO A 21 0.27 12.61 -5.48
CA PRO A 21 -1.19 12.54 -5.50
C PRO A 21 -1.76 11.72 -6.66
N ARG A 22 -1.10 11.72 -7.83
CA ARG A 22 -1.52 10.90 -8.99
C ARG A 22 -1.30 9.40 -8.81
N ASP A 23 -0.42 9.01 -7.89
CA ASP A 23 -0.07 7.61 -7.64
C ASP A 23 -1.04 6.97 -6.62
N VAL A 24 -1.95 7.73 -6.01
CA VAL A 24 -2.96 7.25 -5.04
C VAL A 24 -3.84 6.15 -5.64
N GLU A 25 -4.39 6.39 -6.84
CA GLU A 25 -5.23 5.41 -7.54
C GLU A 25 -4.45 4.13 -7.90
N ASP A 26 -3.17 4.28 -8.23
CA ASP A 26 -2.29 3.17 -8.58
C ASP A 26 -1.95 2.34 -7.34
N ILE A 27 -1.65 3.00 -6.20
CA ILE A 27 -1.47 2.38 -4.89
C ILE A 27 -2.72 1.58 -4.52
N ALA A 28 -3.92 2.14 -4.67
CA ALA A 28 -5.17 1.44 -4.39
C ALA A 28 -5.33 0.16 -5.22
N ARG A 29 -5.06 0.23 -6.53
CA ARG A 29 -5.09 -0.93 -7.43
C ARG A 29 -4.04 -1.98 -7.07
N LEU A 30 -2.83 -1.55 -6.71
CA LEU A 30 -1.73 -2.43 -6.32
C LEU A 30 -1.98 -3.13 -4.98
N LEU A 31 -2.55 -2.43 -4.00
CA LEU A 31 -3.02 -3.02 -2.74
C LEU A 31 -4.06 -4.10 -3.03
N ALA A 32 -5.05 -3.82 -3.90
CA ALA A 32 -6.04 -4.79 -4.33
C ALA A 32 -5.43 -6.00 -5.04
N ALA A 33 -4.50 -5.76 -5.97
CA ALA A 33 -3.83 -6.82 -6.72
C ALA A 33 -2.91 -7.68 -5.83
N CYS A 34 -2.32 -7.10 -4.78
CA CYS A 34 -1.52 -7.81 -3.79
C CYS A 34 -2.35 -8.51 -2.72
N GLY A 35 -3.66 -8.24 -2.65
CA GLY A 35 -4.54 -8.75 -1.58
C GLY A 35 -4.30 -8.08 -0.22
N ILE A 36 -3.71 -6.89 -0.20
CA ILE A 36 -3.39 -6.16 1.01
C ILE A 36 -4.64 -5.39 1.46
N THR A 37 -5.15 -5.73 2.64
CA THR A 37 -6.32 -5.10 3.26
C THR A 37 -5.98 -4.36 4.54
N GLU A 38 -4.74 -4.46 5.02
CA GLU A 38 -4.29 -3.82 6.25
C GLU A 38 -3.08 -2.92 6.03
N ARG A 39 -2.97 -1.90 6.88
CA ARG A 39 -1.85 -0.94 6.82
C ARG A 39 -0.51 -1.62 7.12
N HIS A 40 -0.50 -2.53 8.10
CA HIS A 40 0.72 -3.21 8.54
C HIS A 40 1.31 -4.07 7.43
N GLU A 41 0.47 -4.80 6.68
CA GLU A 41 0.88 -5.58 5.50
C GLU A 41 1.54 -4.70 4.42
N ALA A 42 1.00 -3.49 4.16
CA ALA A 42 1.63 -2.56 3.23
C ALA A 42 2.99 -2.04 3.74
N LEU A 43 3.12 -1.86 5.05
CA LEU A 43 4.36 -1.44 5.70
C LEU A 43 5.42 -2.54 5.65
N ASP A 44 5.04 -3.78 5.93
CA ASP A 44 5.94 -4.95 5.87
C ASP A 44 6.48 -5.13 4.45
N VAL A 45 5.63 -4.98 3.43
CA VAL A 45 6.06 -4.99 2.04
C VAL A 45 7.05 -3.86 1.75
N PHE A 46 6.79 -2.65 2.24
CA PHE A 46 7.72 -1.53 2.03
C PHE A 46 9.06 -1.78 2.72
N ASP A 47 9.06 -2.21 3.98
CA ASP A 47 10.25 -2.52 4.78
C ASP A 47 11.08 -3.64 4.13
N HIS A 48 10.42 -4.65 3.57
CA HIS A 48 11.08 -5.73 2.86
C HIS A 48 11.93 -5.25 1.67
N TYR A 49 11.46 -4.23 0.94
CA TYR A 49 12.18 -3.67 -0.23
C TYR A 49 13.08 -2.48 0.12
N TYR A 50 12.69 -1.68 1.11
CA TYR A 50 13.36 -0.46 1.52
C TYR A 50 13.51 -0.38 3.05
N PRO A 51 14.28 -1.30 3.68
CA PRO A 51 14.41 -1.35 5.14
C PRO A 51 15.15 -0.13 5.72
N THR A 52 15.87 0.61 4.88
CA THR A 52 16.62 1.81 5.26
C THR A 52 15.85 3.09 5.02
N GLU A 53 14.74 3.05 4.28
CA GLU A 53 13.93 4.24 4.00
C GLU A 53 12.74 4.31 4.96
N ILE A 54 12.33 5.53 5.28
CA ILE A 54 11.15 5.77 6.11
C ILE A 54 9.97 6.16 5.23
N LEU A 55 8.83 5.50 5.42
CA LEU A 55 7.61 5.87 4.72
C LEU A 55 7.22 7.31 5.06
N LYS A 56 7.00 8.13 4.04
CA LYS A 56 6.59 9.52 4.26
C LYS A 56 5.23 9.55 4.97
N PRO A 57 4.99 10.50 5.89
CA PRO A 57 3.71 10.62 6.60
C PRO A 57 2.52 10.78 5.63
N ARG A 58 2.76 11.40 4.48
CA ARG A 58 1.76 11.49 3.40
C ARG A 58 1.37 10.12 2.82
N ALA A 59 2.34 9.22 2.60
CA ALA A 59 2.06 7.88 2.11
C ALA A 59 1.26 7.08 3.14
N LEU A 60 1.56 7.25 4.44
CA LEU A 60 0.78 6.68 5.53
C LEU A 60 -0.67 7.17 5.55
N MET A 61 -0.90 8.47 5.32
CA MET A 61 -2.26 9.04 5.22
C MET A 61 -3.03 8.48 4.03
N ILE A 62 -2.37 8.37 2.86
CA ILE A 62 -2.99 7.78 1.66
C ILE A 62 -3.38 6.32 1.92
N LEU A 63 -2.50 5.53 2.54
CA LEU A 63 -2.81 4.16 2.91
C LEU A 63 -4.03 4.11 3.84
N ASP A 64 -4.04 4.92 4.90
CA ASP A 64 -5.14 5.00 5.87
C ASP A 64 -6.48 5.30 5.18
N ASP A 65 -6.51 6.33 4.35
CA ASP A 65 -7.70 6.76 3.60
C ASP A 65 -8.22 5.66 2.67
N LEU A 66 -7.32 5.04 1.90
CA LEU A 66 -7.66 3.96 0.98
C LEU A 66 -8.14 2.70 1.70
N LEU A 67 -7.51 2.35 2.83
CA LEU A 67 -7.86 1.18 3.64
C LEU A 67 -9.17 1.41 4.39
N ALA A 68 -9.39 2.62 4.92
CA ALA A 68 -10.63 3.02 5.58
C ALA A 68 -11.81 3.01 4.61
N GLY A 69 -11.64 3.55 3.39
CA GLY A 69 -12.66 3.52 2.34
C GLY A 69 -13.01 2.11 1.83
N ARG A 70 -12.11 1.14 2.06
CA ARG A 70 -12.28 -0.26 1.63
C ARG A 70 -12.79 -1.18 2.74
N GLY A 71 -12.45 -0.87 4.00
CA GLY A 71 -12.92 -1.55 5.20
C GLY A 71 -14.28 -1.03 5.71
N GLY A 72 -14.77 0.09 5.19
CA GLY A 72 -16.02 0.76 5.62
C GLY A 72 -17.33 0.01 5.37
N ALA A 73 -17.32 -1.31 5.19
CA ALA A 73 -18.53 -2.13 5.13
C ALA A 73 -18.86 -2.86 6.45
N PHE A 74 -18.04 -2.81 7.52
CA PHE A 74 -18.37 -3.54 8.76
C PHE A 74 -17.98 -2.84 10.07
N GLY A 75 -19.01 -2.51 10.88
CA GLY A 75 -18.99 -2.18 12.32
C GLY A 75 -19.15 -0.68 12.59
N GLY A 76 -20.27 -0.13 13.08
CA GLY A 76 -21.37 -0.74 13.82
C GLY A 76 -21.11 -0.71 15.33
N ASP A 77 -21.18 0.47 15.95
CA ASP A 77 -21.69 0.71 17.32
C ASP A 77 -22.23 2.14 17.39
#